data_AF-A0A651G4A2-F1
#
_entry.id   AF-A0A651G4A2-F1
#
_cell.length_a   1.000
_cell.length_b   1.000
_cell.length_c   1.000
_cell.angle_alpha   90.00
_cell.angle_beta   90.00
_cell.angle_gamma   90.00
#
_symmetry.space_group_name_H-M   'P 1'
#
loop_
_entity.id
_entity.type
_entity.pdbx_description
1 polymer ?
#
loop_
_entity_poly.entity_id
_entity_poly.type
_entity_poly.pdbx_seq_one_letter_code
_entity_poly.pdbx_strand_id
1 'polypeptide(L)'
;MATQLDIIIPPIIVGLLIILIFRVNAFMMDSSVDTRLNNDVQMHADVIADIIQEELRSVIDLVNSDLFTSAPNTVQADSLEFIRAITDPVTGVTPLNIKVKRDERNLIIFRDTDPIDENSDNVVYGSQISSLEFTMATNQSNDIIPNVIRFRVVTESDPAQHVRFRDDDKVVRAVAEREIFLRHRAMSTN
;
A
#
# COMPACT_ATOMS: atom_id res chain seq x y z
N MET A 1 15.87 -42.12 -55.09
CA MET A 1 16.26 -40.83 -54.50
C MET A 1 15.36 -40.47 -53.31
N ALA A 2 15.22 -41.37 -52.33
CA ALA A 2 14.38 -41.16 -51.14
C ALA A 2 15.20 -41.03 -49.84
N THR A 3 16.44 -41.53 -49.84
CA THR A 3 17.34 -41.55 -48.67
C THR A 3 17.86 -40.18 -48.25
N GLN A 4 17.81 -39.17 -49.12
CA GLN A 4 18.25 -37.81 -48.81
C GLN A 4 17.18 -37.01 -48.05
N LEU A 5 15.90 -37.34 -48.22
CA LEU A 5 14.79 -36.72 -47.47
C LEU A 5 14.68 -37.29 -46.04
N ASP A 6 14.87 -38.60 -45.86
CA ASP A 6 14.84 -39.25 -44.54
C ASP A 6 15.95 -38.80 -43.58
N ILE A 7 17.09 -38.33 -44.11
CA ILE A 7 18.20 -37.80 -43.29
C ILE A 7 17.96 -36.35 -42.84
N ILE A 8 17.19 -35.56 -43.59
CA ILE A 8 17.00 -34.12 -43.37
C ILE A 8 15.79 -33.83 -42.47
N ILE A 9 14.76 -34.68 -42.49
CA ILE A 9 13.53 -34.49 -41.71
C ILE A 9 13.78 -34.49 -40.18
N PRO A 10 14.58 -35.41 -39.59
CA PRO A 10 14.76 -35.47 -38.13
C PRO A 10 15.46 -34.22 -37.55
N PRO A 11 16.55 -33.68 -38.13
CA PRO A 11 17.18 -32.44 -37.64
C PRO A 11 16.26 -31.22 -37.68
N ILE A 12 15.42 -31.09 -38.72
CA ILE A 12 14.48 -29.97 -38.85
C ILE A 12 13.41 -30.03 -37.77
N ILE A 13 12.83 -31.21 -37.53
CA ILE A 13 11.82 -31.42 -36.49
C ILE A 13 12.40 -31.09 -35.10
N VAL A 14 13.63 -31.54 -34.81
CA VAL A 14 14.31 -31.24 -33.55
C VAL A 14 14.56 -29.74 -33.40
N GLY A 15 15.05 -29.05 -34.45
CA GLY A 15 15.24 -27.60 -34.42
C GLY A 15 13.94 -26.83 -34.17
N LEU A 16 12.84 -27.25 -34.80
CA LEU A 16 11.53 -26.64 -34.62
C LEU A 16 10.99 -26.87 -33.20
N LEU A 17 11.17 -28.07 -32.65
CA LEU A 17 10.84 -28.40 -31.25
C LEU A 17 11.63 -27.55 -30.26
N ILE A 18 12.94 -27.39 -30.47
CA ILE A 18 13.79 -26.57 -29.62
C ILE A 18 13.33 -25.11 -29.62
N ILE A 19 13.02 -24.55 -30.79
CA ILE A 19 12.47 -23.18 -30.90
C ILE A 19 11.15 -23.06 -30.14
N LEU A 20 10.27 -24.07 -30.25
CA LEU A 20 8.98 -24.08 -29.58
C LEU A 20 9.14 -24.13 -28.06
N ILE A 21 10.05 -24.96 -27.54
CA ILE A 21 10.38 -25.05 -26.11
C ILE A 21 10.95 -23.72 -25.61
N PHE A 22 11.90 -23.13 -26.32
CA PHE A 22 12.46 -21.82 -25.93
C PHE A 22 11.39 -20.73 -25.89
N ARG A 23 10.44 -20.75 -26.83
CA ARG A 23 9.34 -19.79 -26.87
C ARG A 23 8.38 -19.95 -25.69
N VAL A 24 8.05 -21.19 -25.32
CA VAL A 24 7.20 -21.47 -24.15
C VAL A 24 7.91 -21.08 -22.86
N ASN A 25 9.20 -21.38 -22.71
CA ASN A 25 9.98 -21.01 -21.53
C ASN A 25 10.10 -19.49 -21.39
N ALA A 26 10.32 -18.76 -22.50
CA ALA A 26 10.34 -17.30 -22.48
C ALA A 26 8.99 -16.72 -22.02
N PHE A 27 7.89 -17.22 -22.57
CA PHE A 27 6.55 -16.79 -22.19
C PHE A 27 6.22 -17.11 -20.71
N MET A 28 6.64 -18.28 -20.21
CA MET A 28 6.45 -18.65 -18.81
C MET A 28 7.29 -17.78 -17.86
N MET A 29 8.51 -17.42 -18.26
CA MET A 29 9.36 -16.55 -17.47
C MET A 29 8.75 -15.15 -17.34
N ASP A 30 8.28 -14.57 -18.44
CA ASP A 30 7.65 -13.23 -18.43
C ASP A 30 6.40 -13.21 -17.53
N SER A 31 5.51 -14.21 -17.68
CA SER A 31 4.32 -14.37 -16.84
C SER A 31 4.66 -14.56 -15.35
N SER A 32 5.74 -15.29 -15.05
CA SER A 32 6.21 -15.49 -13.68
C SER A 32 6.74 -14.20 -13.04
N VAL A 33 7.38 -13.31 -13.80
CA VAL A 33 7.90 -12.04 -13.29
C VAL A 33 6.74 -11.07 -13.04
N ASP A 34 5.79 -10.95 -13.97
CA ASP A 34 4.61 -10.10 -13.79
C ASP A 34 3.77 -10.52 -12.58
N THR A 35 3.54 -11.83 -12.42
CA THR A 35 2.81 -12.39 -11.27
C THR A 35 3.54 -12.09 -9.97
N ARG A 36 4.86 -12.27 -9.95
CA ARG A 36 5.69 -11.98 -8.77
C ARG A 36 5.64 -10.50 -8.40
N LEU A 37 5.78 -9.61 -9.39
CA LEU A 37 5.77 -8.17 -9.17
C LEU A 37 4.42 -7.69 -8.62
N ASN A 38 3.31 -8.18 -9.18
CA ASN A 38 1.98 -7.86 -8.68
C ASN A 38 1.77 -8.36 -7.24
N ASN A 39 2.20 -9.59 -6.93
CA ASN A 39 2.10 -10.13 -5.58
C ASN A 39 2.92 -9.33 -4.57
N ASP A 40 4.11 -8.86 -4.95
CA ASP A 40 5.01 -8.08 -4.09
C ASP A 40 4.39 -6.70 -3.77
N VAL A 41 3.91 -6.00 -4.80
CA VAL A 41 3.27 -4.68 -4.65
C VAL A 41 1.97 -4.78 -3.84
N GLN A 42 1.19 -5.86 -4.02
CA GLN A 42 0.02 -6.15 -3.20
C GLN A 42 0.40 -6.43 -1.73
N MET A 43 1.43 -7.23 -1.49
CA MET A 43 1.91 -7.52 -0.14
C MET A 43 2.33 -6.24 0.58
N HIS A 44 3.01 -5.31 -0.10
CA HIS A 44 3.35 -4.02 0.48
C HIS A 44 2.12 -3.18 0.83
N ALA A 45 1.11 -3.14 -0.05
CA ALA A 45 -0.13 -2.42 0.23
C ALA A 45 -0.87 -3.02 1.44
N ASP A 46 -0.92 -4.34 1.55
CA ASP A 46 -1.59 -5.05 2.65
C ASP A 46 -0.86 -4.81 3.99
N VAL A 47 0.47 -4.97 4.02
CA VAL A 47 1.26 -4.75 5.26
C VAL A 47 1.11 -3.31 5.78
N ILE A 48 1.14 -2.32 4.89
CA ILE A 48 0.96 -0.93 5.28
C ILE A 48 -0.46 -0.66 5.76
N ALA A 49 -1.44 -1.24 5.08
CA ALA A 49 -2.82 -1.11 5.51
C ALA A 49 -3.04 -1.73 6.90
N ASP A 50 -2.42 -2.88 7.18
CA ASP A 50 -2.48 -3.54 8.49
C ASP A 50 -1.79 -2.70 9.58
N ILE A 51 -0.63 -2.11 9.29
CA ILE A 51 0.08 -1.22 10.23
C ILE A 51 -0.77 0.00 10.56
N ILE A 52 -1.31 0.68 9.54
CA ILE A 52 -2.17 1.85 9.73
C ILE A 52 -3.43 1.46 10.50
N GLN A 53 -4.03 0.32 10.17
CA GLN A 53 -5.22 -0.18 10.85
C GLN A 53 -4.95 -0.46 12.33
N GLU A 54 -3.82 -1.07 12.66
CA GLU A 54 -3.48 -1.37 14.05
C GLU A 54 -3.20 -0.10 14.87
N GLU A 55 -2.53 0.89 14.27
CA GLU A 55 -2.29 2.18 14.93
C GLU A 55 -3.60 2.98 15.11
N LEU A 56 -4.54 2.86 14.17
CA LEU A 56 -5.85 3.52 14.25
C LEU A 56 -6.88 2.78 15.14
N ARG A 57 -6.59 1.55 15.58
CA ARG A 57 -7.53 0.71 16.33
C ARG A 57 -7.93 1.28 17.69
N SER A 58 -7.00 1.99 18.33
CA SER A 58 -7.18 2.55 19.69
C SER A 58 -7.19 4.08 19.69
N VAL A 59 -7.62 4.69 18.59
CA VAL A 59 -7.80 6.14 18.51
C VAL A 59 -8.86 6.57 19.53
N ILE A 60 -8.56 7.62 20.30
CA ILE A 60 -9.49 8.32 21.18
C ILE A 60 -10.06 9.51 20.41
N ASP A 61 -9.18 10.32 19.83
CA ASP A 61 -9.53 11.60 19.22
C ASP A 61 -8.63 11.92 18.01
N LEU A 62 -9.08 12.83 17.15
CA LEU A 62 -8.36 13.28 15.96
C LEU A 62 -7.93 14.73 16.16
N VAL A 63 -6.62 14.99 16.23
CA VAL A 63 -6.06 16.29 16.61
C VAL A 63 -6.30 17.34 15.52
N ASN A 64 -6.18 16.96 14.25
CA ASN A 64 -6.38 17.85 13.10
C ASN A 64 -7.77 17.68 12.47
N SER A 65 -8.83 17.73 13.28
CA SER A 65 -10.22 17.69 12.78
C SER A 65 -10.57 18.90 11.91
N ASP A 66 -9.89 20.04 12.10
CA ASP A 66 -10.15 21.31 11.39
C ASP A 66 -9.86 21.24 9.89
N LEU A 67 -8.90 20.40 9.45
CA LEU A 67 -8.68 20.13 8.03
C LEU A 67 -9.94 19.54 7.38
N PHE A 68 -10.80 18.85 8.14
CA PHE A 68 -11.99 18.14 7.66
C PHE A 68 -13.29 18.96 7.76
N THR A 69 -13.23 20.22 8.20
CA THR A 69 -14.43 21.04 8.47
C THR A 69 -14.94 21.88 7.28
N SER A 70 -14.24 21.89 6.14
CA SER A 70 -14.59 22.72 4.99
C SER A 70 -15.18 21.92 3.81
N ALA A 71 -16.53 21.87 3.76
CA ALA A 71 -17.35 21.33 2.66
C ALA A 71 -17.19 19.79 2.41
N PRO A 72 -18.10 19.11 1.68
CA PRO A 72 -18.48 17.74 1.99
C PRO A 72 -17.33 16.73 1.82
N ASN A 73 -16.83 16.24 2.96
CA ASN A 73 -16.45 14.85 3.23
C ASN A 73 -15.37 14.18 2.38
N THR A 74 -14.40 14.91 1.84
CA THR A 74 -13.16 14.30 1.34
C THR A 74 -12.01 15.29 1.39
N VAL A 75 -11.21 15.22 2.45
CA VAL A 75 -9.94 15.95 2.52
C VAL A 75 -8.86 14.90 2.40
N GLN A 76 -8.32 14.77 1.19
CA GLN A 76 -7.17 13.92 0.92
C GLN A 76 -5.95 14.57 1.58
N ALA A 77 -5.36 13.86 2.53
CA ALA A 77 -4.11 14.25 3.15
C ALA A 77 -3.13 13.08 3.13
N ASP A 78 -1.85 13.36 2.82
CA ASP A 78 -0.73 12.40 2.93
C ASP A 78 -0.31 12.15 4.40
N SER A 79 -1.00 12.79 5.36
CA SER A 79 -0.75 12.61 6.79
C SER A 79 -2.02 12.69 7.63
N LEU A 80 -2.03 11.95 8.73
CA LEU A 80 -3.08 11.94 9.74
C LEU A 80 -2.45 12.04 11.14
N GLU A 81 -3.03 12.89 11.99
CA GLU A 81 -2.61 13.07 13.38
C GLU A 81 -3.77 12.80 14.33
N PHE A 82 -3.53 11.97 15.34
CA PHE A 82 -4.55 11.45 16.24
C PHE A 82 -3.99 11.14 17.61
N ILE A 83 -4.87 11.05 18.59
CA ILE A 83 -4.56 10.65 19.97
C ILE A 83 -4.94 9.19 20.14
N ARG A 84 -3.98 8.37 20.57
CA ARG A 84 -4.18 6.94 20.85
C ARG A 84 -4.26 6.71 22.36
N ALA A 85 -5.17 5.83 22.78
CA ALA A 85 -5.18 5.25 24.12
C ALA A 85 -4.08 4.18 24.23
N ILE A 86 -3.07 4.41 25.06
CA ILE A 86 -2.13 3.35 25.44
C ILE A 86 -2.48 2.89 26.85
N THR A 87 -2.77 1.60 26.99
CA THR A 87 -2.99 0.99 28.31
C THR A 87 -1.65 0.55 28.87
N ASP A 88 -1.13 1.30 29.83
CA ASP A 88 0.00 0.89 30.65
C ASP A 88 -0.51 0.13 31.89
N PRO A 89 -0.03 -1.10 32.14
CA PRO A 89 -0.42 -1.88 33.33
C PRO A 89 -0.06 -1.20 34.67
N VAL A 90 0.82 -0.20 34.69
CA VAL A 90 1.26 0.50 35.91
C VAL A 90 0.57 1.86 36.08
N THR A 91 0.44 2.64 35.01
CA THR A 91 -0.05 4.03 35.08
C THR A 91 -1.49 4.22 34.58
N GLY A 92 -2.11 3.17 34.03
CA GLY A 92 -3.47 3.23 33.48
C GLY A 92 -3.48 3.62 32.01
N VAL A 93 -4.56 4.26 31.55
CA VAL A 93 -4.68 4.71 30.15
C VAL A 93 -4.03 6.08 30.01
N THR A 94 -2.96 6.15 29.22
CA THR A 94 -2.29 7.41 28.88
C THR A 94 -2.59 7.79 27.42
N PRO A 95 -2.90 9.07 27.14
CA PRO A 95 -3.05 9.54 25.77
C PRO A 95 -1.66 9.72 25.14
N LEU A 96 -1.48 9.22 23.92
CA LEU A 96 -0.28 9.44 23.11
C LEU A 96 -0.64 10.10 21.79
N ASN A 97 0.04 11.18 21.43
CA ASN A 97 -0.08 11.79 20.10
C ASN A 97 0.68 10.96 19.08
N ILE A 98 0.00 10.57 18.02
CA ILE A 98 0.55 9.81 16.91
C ILE A 98 0.28 10.57 15.61
N LYS A 99 1.33 10.72 14.80
CA LYS A 99 1.24 11.23 13.45
C LYS A 99 1.72 10.17 12.48
N VAL A 100 0.84 9.80 11.54
CA VAL A 100 1.17 8.92 10.42
C VAL A 100 1.32 9.81 9.20
N LYS A 101 2.45 9.73 8.51
CA LYS A 101 2.67 10.45 7.25
C LYS A 101 3.33 9.54 6.22
N ARG A 102 3.05 9.81 4.96
CA ARG A 102 3.88 9.35 3.86
C ARG A 102 5.07 10.30 3.71
N ASP A 103 6.26 9.74 3.60
CA ASP A 103 7.46 10.47 3.23
C ASP A 103 8.11 9.77 2.04
N GLU A 104 8.06 10.43 0.89
CA GLU A 104 8.42 9.88 -0.42
C GLU A 104 7.69 8.55 -0.72
N ARG A 105 8.34 7.42 -0.43
CA ARG A 105 7.87 6.04 -0.67
C ARG A 105 7.75 5.21 0.60
N ASN A 106 7.90 5.84 1.76
CA ASN A 106 7.90 5.19 3.06
C ASN A 106 6.71 5.68 3.89
N LEU A 107 6.23 4.81 4.78
CA LEU A 107 5.33 5.20 5.85
C LEU A 107 6.19 5.57 7.06
N ILE A 108 5.96 6.76 7.62
CA ILE A 108 6.59 7.17 8.88
C ILE A 108 5.52 7.39 9.92
N ILE A 109 5.74 6.79 11.09
CA ILE A 109 4.89 6.92 12.27
C ILE A 109 5.70 7.64 13.33
N PHE A 110 5.22 8.81 13.74
CA PHE A 110 5.79 9.59 14.83
C PHE A 110 4.96 9.33 16.08
N ARG A 111 5.63 8.90 17.14
CA ARG A 111 5.05 8.70 18.46
C ARG A 111 5.57 9.79 19.38
N ASP A 112 4.68 10.39 20.16
CA ASP A 112 5.02 11.50 21.07
C ASP A 112 5.39 12.78 20.31
N THR A 113 4.47 13.23 19.48
CA THR A 113 4.62 14.47 18.72
C THR A 113 4.39 15.66 19.63
N ASP A 114 5.48 16.21 20.19
CA ASP A 114 5.56 17.64 20.46
C ASP A 114 5.76 18.33 19.10
N PRO A 115 4.89 19.24 18.64
CA PRO A 115 4.88 19.76 17.26
C PRO A 115 6.16 20.51 16.81
N ILE A 116 7.17 20.60 17.69
CA ILE A 116 8.39 21.40 17.52
C ILE A 116 9.65 20.51 17.44
N ASP A 117 9.63 19.26 17.90
CA ASP A 117 10.82 18.39 17.95
C ASP A 117 10.64 17.14 17.08
N GLU A 118 11.21 17.16 15.87
CA GLU A 118 11.23 16.02 14.94
C GLU A 118 12.14 14.87 15.42
N ASN A 119 12.75 14.97 16.62
CA ASN A 119 13.50 13.89 17.27
C ASN A 119 12.62 12.89 18.04
N SER A 120 11.28 13.00 17.95
CA SER A 120 10.33 12.04 18.51
C SER A 120 10.61 10.60 18.03
N ASP A 121 10.31 9.60 18.85
CA ASP A 121 10.39 8.18 18.49
C ASP A 121 9.65 7.92 17.17
N ASN A 122 10.41 7.72 16.09
CA ASN A 122 9.88 7.51 14.76
C ASN A 122 10.15 6.09 14.28
N VAL A 123 9.15 5.52 13.62
CA VAL A 123 9.27 4.21 12.98
C VAL A 123 9.04 4.39 11.50
N VAL A 124 10.04 3.99 10.71
CA VAL A 124 10.02 4.08 9.25
C VAL A 124 9.79 2.70 8.68
N TYR A 125 8.74 2.55 7.87
CA TYR A 125 8.43 1.35 7.11
C TYR A 125 8.65 1.60 5.63
N GLY A 126 9.61 0.87 5.03
CA GLY A 126 9.87 0.90 3.60
C GLY A 126 8.87 0.04 2.83
N SER A 127 8.07 0.65 1.96
CA SER A 127 6.90 -0.03 1.38
C SER A 127 6.44 0.46 0.00
N GLN A 128 7.26 1.27 -0.68
CA GLN A 128 6.98 1.75 -2.04
C GLN A 128 5.60 2.42 -2.19
N ILE A 129 5.17 3.16 -1.18
CA ILE A 129 3.87 3.84 -1.18
C ILE A 129 3.92 4.98 -2.19
N SER A 130 3.07 4.92 -3.21
CA SER A 130 2.91 5.98 -4.21
C SER A 130 1.89 7.04 -3.78
N SER A 131 0.88 6.66 -3.00
CA SER A 131 -0.11 7.59 -2.43
C SER A 131 -0.67 7.07 -1.11
N LEU A 132 -0.93 7.97 -0.18
CA LEU A 132 -1.63 7.70 1.07
C LEU A 132 -2.73 8.74 1.23
N GLU A 133 -3.98 8.31 1.21
CA GLU A 133 -5.13 9.22 1.31
C GLU A 133 -5.93 8.87 2.56
N PHE A 134 -6.02 9.81 3.49
CA PHE A 134 -7.01 9.75 4.57
C PHE A 134 -8.27 10.49 4.14
N THR A 135 -9.44 10.01 4.57
CA THR A 135 -10.73 10.62 4.26
C THR A 135 -11.66 10.42 5.44
N MET A 136 -12.26 11.50 5.91
CA MET A 136 -13.23 11.46 6.99
C MET A 136 -14.62 11.78 6.43
N ALA A 137 -15.56 10.87 6.63
CA ALA A 137 -16.96 11.12 6.32
C ALA A 137 -17.68 11.51 7.62
N THR A 138 -18.06 12.78 7.74
CA THR A 138 -18.93 13.27 8.81
C THR A 138 -20.32 13.52 8.23
N ASN A 139 -21.37 12.89 8.78
CA ASN A 139 -22.72 13.14 8.28
C ASN A 139 -23.36 14.26 9.11
N GLN A 140 -23.72 15.38 8.46
CA GLN A 140 -24.21 16.62 9.10
C GLN A 140 -25.62 16.51 9.73
N SER A 141 -26.19 15.31 9.89
CA SER A 141 -27.46 15.12 10.58
C SER A 141 -27.22 14.73 12.03
N ASN A 142 -27.87 15.43 12.96
CA ASN A 142 -27.82 15.36 14.43
C ASN A 142 -27.98 13.98 15.13
N ASP A 143 -27.76 12.86 14.45
CA ASP A 143 -27.78 11.52 15.04
C ASP A 143 -26.40 10.85 14.93
N ILE A 144 -25.80 10.69 16.10
CA ILE A 144 -24.82 9.69 16.59
C ILE A 144 -24.53 8.55 15.59
N ILE A 145 -23.75 8.82 14.53
CA ILE A 145 -23.14 7.81 13.67
C ILE A 145 -21.62 8.03 13.73
N PRO A 146 -20.82 6.98 13.98
CA PRO A 146 -19.38 7.10 14.20
C PRO A 146 -18.69 7.79 13.03
N ASN A 147 -17.75 8.68 13.34
CA ASN A 147 -16.80 9.22 12.39
C ASN A 147 -16.15 8.05 11.64
N VAL A 148 -16.44 7.88 10.34
CA VAL A 148 -15.80 6.84 9.55
C VAL A 148 -14.50 7.42 9.00
N ILE A 149 -13.39 6.83 9.43
CA ILE A 149 -12.08 7.10 8.86
C ILE A 149 -11.88 6.09 7.75
N ARG A 150 -11.87 6.58 6.52
CA ARG A 150 -11.43 5.84 5.35
C ARG A 150 -9.96 6.16 5.14
N PHE A 151 -9.17 5.14 4.83
CA PHE A 151 -7.83 5.36 4.29
C PHE A 151 -7.60 4.50 3.07
N ARG A 152 -6.83 5.03 2.13
CA ARG A 152 -6.43 4.37 0.90
C ARG A 152 -4.91 4.41 0.80
N VAL A 153 -4.32 3.25 0.60
CA VAL A 153 -2.90 3.05 0.34
C VAL A 153 -2.76 2.63 -1.10
N VAL A 154 -1.95 3.35 -1.87
CA VAL A 154 -1.57 2.97 -3.22
C VAL A 154 -0.07 2.70 -3.23
N THR A 155 0.32 1.56 -3.77
CA THR A 155 1.72 1.17 -3.98
C THR A 155 1.98 1.00 -5.47
N GLU A 156 3.17 1.39 -5.91
CA GLU A 156 3.58 1.25 -7.31
C GLU A 156 5.01 0.71 -7.37
N SER A 157 5.21 -0.31 -8.22
CA SER A 157 6.54 -0.88 -8.48
C SER A 157 7.55 0.20 -8.87
N ASP A 158 8.79 0.07 -8.39
CA ASP A 158 9.88 0.96 -8.77
C ASP A 158 10.22 0.85 -10.27
N PRO A 159 10.55 1.96 -10.96
CA PRO A 159 11.14 1.92 -12.30
C PRO A 159 12.27 0.92 -12.48
N ALA A 160 13.08 0.66 -11.44
CA ALA A 160 14.13 -0.35 -11.48
C ALA A 160 13.60 -1.80 -11.49
N GLN A 161 12.36 -2.02 -11.07
CA GLN A 161 11.67 -3.32 -11.02
C GLN A 161 10.73 -3.54 -12.21
N HIS A 162 10.52 -2.52 -13.05
CA HIS A 162 9.66 -2.67 -14.22
C HIS A 162 10.26 -3.67 -15.22
N VAL A 163 9.45 -4.60 -15.68
CA VAL A 163 9.85 -5.52 -16.74
C VAL A 163 9.89 -4.74 -18.05
N ARG A 164 11.09 -4.61 -18.62
CA ARG A 164 11.26 -4.09 -19.98
C ARG A 164 11.24 -5.25 -20.95
N PHE A 165 10.29 -5.21 -21.88
CA PHE A 165 10.33 -6.13 -23.00
C PHE A 165 11.43 -5.72 -23.99
N ARG A 166 11.81 -6.67 -24.85
CA ARG A 166 12.90 -6.55 -25.84
C ARG A 166 12.76 -5.36 -26.80
N ASP A 167 11.54 -4.83 -26.92
CA ASP A 167 11.24 -3.53 -27.51
C ASP A 167 10.93 -2.57 -26.34
N ASP A 168 11.81 -1.59 -26.10
CA ASP A 168 11.82 -0.65 -24.95
C ASP A 168 10.51 0.14 -24.73
N ASP A 169 9.53 0.02 -25.63
CA ASP A 169 8.25 0.73 -25.59
C ASP A 169 7.22 0.10 -24.64
N LYS A 170 7.45 -1.13 -24.15
CA LYS A 170 6.54 -1.81 -23.22
C LYS A 170 7.20 -2.02 -21.86
N VAL A 171 6.85 -1.13 -20.95
CA VAL A 171 7.24 -1.18 -19.54
C VAL A 171 6.02 -1.62 -18.73
N VAL A 172 6.10 -2.78 -18.07
CA VAL A 172 5.02 -3.25 -17.18
C VAL A 172 5.20 -2.61 -15.81
N ARG A 173 4.16 -1.88 -15.38
CA ARG A 173 4.06 -1.30 -14.04
C ARG A 173 3.03 -2.08 -13.26
N ALA A 174 3.41 -2.51 -12.06
CA ALA A 174 2.47 -3.07 -11.11
C ALA A 174 1.98 -1.95 -10.18
N VAL A 175 0.67 -1.89 -9.99
CA VAL A 175 0.01 -0.97 -9.07
C VAL A 175 -0.91 -1.81 -8.20
N ALA A 176 -0.85 -1.62 -6.89
CA ALA A 176 -1.84 -2.16 -5.97
C ALA A 176 -2.48 -1.04 -5.17
N GLU A 177 -3.76 -1.24 -4.87
CA GLU A 177 -4.55 -0.32 -4.06
C GLU A 177 -5.22 -1.12 -2.95
N ARG A 178 -5.17 -0.57 -1.74
CA ARG A 178 -5.89 -1.09 -0.58
C ARG A 178 -6.68 0.04 0.06
N GLU A 179 -7.98 -0.16 0.22
CA GLU A 179 -8.89 0.78 0.85
C GLU A 179 -9.55 0.13 2.08
N ILE A 180 -9.50 0.80 3.22
CA ILE A 180 -10.05 0.30 4.48
C ILE A 180 -10.95 1.38 5.11
N PHE A 181 -12.05 0.91 5.71
CA PHE A 181 -13.02 1.72 6.41
C PHE A 181 -13.02 1.38 7.89
N LEU A 182 -12.65 2.34 8.72
CA LEU A 182 -12.66 2.22 10.16
C LEU A 182 -13.80 3.05 10.74
N ARG A 183 -14.59 2.42 11.60
CA ARG A 183 -15.62 3.13 12.37
C ARG A 183 -14.99 3.60 13.68
N HIS A 184 -14.87 4.91 13.85
CA HIS A 184 -14.42 5.48 15.12
C HIS A 184 -15.61 5.66 16.05
N ARG A 185 -15.67 4.88 17.12
CA ARG A 185 -16.66 5.10 18.20
C ARG A 185 -16.08 6.16 19.13
N ALA A 186 -16.37 7.43 18.84
CA ALA A 186 -16.05 8.52 19.75
C ALA A 186 -16.60 8.16 21.14
N MET A 187 -15.72 8.14 22.15
CA MET A 187 -16.14 7.92 23.53
C MET A 187 -16.94 9.15 23.94
N SER A 188 -18.26 9.00 24.09
CA SER A 188 -19.12 10.03 24.67
C SER A 188 -18.64 10.28 26.10
N THR A 189 -17.91 11.37 26.31
CA THR A 189 -17.64 11.91 27.65
C THR A 189 -18.97 12.36 28.24
N ASN A 190 -19.53 11.56 29.14
CA ASN A 190 -20.62 11.97 30.04
C ASN A 190 -20.04 12.59 31.30
#